data_AF-A0A1C5WLM8-F1
#
_entry.id   AF-A0A1C5WLM8-F1
#
_cell.length_a   1.000
_cell.length_b   1.000
_cell.length_c   1.000
_cell.angle_alpha   90.00
_cell.angle_beta   90.00
_cell.angle_gamma   90.00
#
_symmetry.space_group_name_H-M   'P 1'
#
loop_
_entity.id
_entity.type
_entity.pdbx_description
1 polymer ?
#
loop_
_entity_poly.entity_id
_entity_poly.type
_entity_poly.pdbx_seq_one_letter_code
_entity_poly.pdbx_strand_id
1 'polypeptide(L)'
;MRSPEALKPRETHRTPDWPGAELSMETIRAYLADLSGRGRRKGTVQMYSAKLRALYDYLPPDKQISRGTLAAWRAFLLEAGYSPSTVNTHLSAANGLMEYMGRRDLQLVGQLEADKGLQPELSRVEYLRLLQAARILEKERTYLLVKIFALAGIRVGELPQVTVERVRAGRLPVRTGGERRYVPLPACLQGELLDYARRQGLTAGPVFCTRNGKGMSRTQVTEEIQTLCHDARVEEEKGTPRCLRKLYLATRAEVERGVRLLAEQSYERMLDTEQLAAGWAEGTGHSIHKDVYI
;
A
#
# COMPACT_ATOMS: atom_id res chain seq x y z
N MET A 1 8.17 -9.24 23.75
CA MET A 1 6.86 -9.74 23.26
C MET A 1 6.39 -10.83 24.21
N ARG A 2 5.24 -10.68 24.87
CA ARG A 2 4.70 -11.70 25.79
C ARG A 2 4.01 -12.81 24.97
N SER A 3 4.20 -14.06 25.37
CA SER A 3 3.57 -15.24 24.79
C SER A 3 2.04 -15.10 24.79
N PRO A 4 1.31 -15.55 23.74
CA PRO A 4 -0.16 -15.47 23.67
C PRO A 4 -0.93 -16.33 24.69
N GLU A 5 -0.24 -17.09 25.55
CA GLU A 5 -0.85 -18.12 26.40
C GLU A 5 -1.56 -17.63 27.68
N ALA A 6 -1.64 -16.31 27.95
CA ALA A 6 -2.09 -15.81 29.25
C ALA A 6 -3.43 -15.04 29.28
N LEU A 7 -4.22 -15.00 28.20
CA LEU A 7 -5.60 -14.47 28.27
C LEU A 7 -6.62 -15.55 27.93
N LYS A 8 -7.30 -16.06 28.96
CA LYS A 8 -8.51 -16.88 28.81
C LYS A 8 -9.69 -16.01 28.35
N PRO A 9 -10.63 -16.54 27.54
CA PRO A 9 -11.84 -15.83 27.16
C PRO A 9 -12.62 -15.37 28.41
N ARG A 10 -13.03 -14.09 28.47
CA ARG A 10 -14.02 -13.63 29.44
C ARG A 10 -15.38 -14.23 29.05
N GLU A 11 -16.14 -14.69 30.05
CA GLU A 11 -17.50 -15.19 29.86
C GLU A 11 -18.34 -14.15 29.10
N THR A 12 -18.77 -14.51 27.90
CA THR A 12 -19.71 -13.70 27.13
C THR A 12 -21.08 -13.80 27.78
N HIS A 13 -21.67 -12.68 28.21
CA HIS A 13 -23.06 -12.66 28.67
C HIS A 13 -23.98 -13.21 27.56
N ARG A 14 -24.47 -14.44 27.75
CA ARG A 14 -25.49 -15.03 26.89
C ARG A 14 -26.81 -14.37 27.22
N THR A 15 -27.44 -13.72 26.24
CA THR A 15 -28.87 -13.42 26.32
C THR A 15 -29.64 -14.72 26.07
N PRO A 16 -30.45 -15.23 27.01
CA PRO A 16 -31.05 -16.57 26.94
C PRO A 16 -31.95 -16.84 25.72
N ASP A 17 -32.56 -15.79 25.14
CA ASP A 17 -33.66 -15.93 24.16
C ASP A 17 -33.25 -15.82 22.68
N TRP A 18 -31.96 -15.80 22.34
CA TRP A 18 -31.55 -15.65 20.93
C TRP A 18 -30.64 -16.80 20.47
N PRO A 19 -31.02 -17.59 19.43
CA PRO A 19 -30.22 -18.73 19.00
C PRO A 19 -28.85 -18.25 18.50
N GLY A 20 -27.77 -18.78 19.08
CA GLY A 20 -26.41 -18.58 18.58
C GLY A 20 -26.21 -19.19 17.19
N ALA A 21 -25.03 -19.03 16.62
CA ALA A 21 -24.62 -19.74 15.42
C ALA A 21 -23.38 -20.58 15.72
N GLU A 22 -23.43 -21.87 15.40
CA GLU A 22 -22.26 -22.74 15.49
C GLU A 22 -21.27 -22.39 14.38
N LEU A 23 -20.03 -22.13 14.74
CA LEU A 23 -18.95 -21.94 13.81
C LEU A 23 -18.13 -23.23 13.69
N SER A 24 -18.13 -23.84 12.51
CA SER A 24 -17.26 -24.98 12.21
C SER A 24 -16.12 -24.59 11.26
N MET A 25 -15.02 -25.35 11.31
CA MET A 25 -13.93 -25.21 10.32
C MET A 25 -14.39 -25.50 8.89
N GLU A 26 -15.43 -26.33 8.73
CA GLU A 26 -16.02 -26.59 7.42
C GLU A 26 -16.75 -25.36 6.87
N THR A 27 -17.54 -24.68 7.70
CA THR A 27 -18.21 -23.42 7.32
C THR A 27 -17.20 -22.35 6.93
N ILE A 28 -16.08 -22.23 7.66
CA ILE A 28 -14.98 -21.32 7.30
C ILE A 28 -14.41 -21.69 5.92
N ARG A 29 -14.13 -22.98 5.67
CA ARG A 29 -13.61 -23.43 4.36
C ARG A 29 -14.59 -23.17 3.23
N ALA A 30 -15.88 -23.44 3.44
CA ALA A 30 -16.95 -23.22 2.46
C ALA A 30 -17.07 -21.73 2.09
N TYR A 31 -17.06 -20.84 3.08
CA TYR A 31 -17.07 -19.40 2.86
C TYR A 31 -15.83 -18.91 2.08
N LEU A 32 -14.64 -19.41 2.42
CA LEU A 32 -13.40 -19.03 1.72
C LEU A 32 -13.39 -19.52 0.27
N ALA A 33 -13.97 -20.70 0.01
CA ALA A 33 -14.17 -21.23 -1.34
C ALA A 33 -15.17 -20.39 -2.14
N ASP A 34 -16.30 -20.01 -1.54
CA ASP A 34 -17.29 -19.09 -2.14
C ASP A 34 -16.65 -17.74 -2.50
N LEU A 35 -15.88 -17.13 -1.59
CA LEU A 35 -15.14 -15.90 -1.88
C LEU A 35 -14.19 -16.08 -3.08
N SER A 36 -13.48 -17.20 -3.15
CA SER A 36 -12.60 -17.50 -4.28
C SER A 36 -13.40 -17.67 -5.58
N GLY A 37 -14.54 -18.35 -5.55
CA GLY A 37 -15.45 -18.53 -6.69
C GLY A 37 -16.01 -17.22 -7.22
N ARG A 38 -16.28 -16.26 -6.34
CA ARG A 38 -16.68 -14.88 -6.68
C ARG A 38 -15.54 -13.99 -7.20
N GLY A 39 -14.36 -14.57 -7.46
CA GLY A 39 -13.21 -13.85 -8.03
C GLY A 39 -12.43 -12.99 -7.04
N ARG A 40 -12.58 -13.20 -5.72
CA ARG A 40 -11.78 -12.50 -4.72
C ARG A 40 -10.31 -12.86 -4.87
N ARG A 41 -9.41 -11.89 -4.66
CA ARG A 41 -7.95 -12.11 -4.80
C ARG A 41 -7.47 -13.17 -3.80
N LYS A 42 -6.63 -14.10 -4.25
CA LYS A 42 -6.02 -15.17 -3.43
C LYS A 42 -5.43 -14.65 -2.11
N GLY A 43 -4.71 -13.54 -2.15
CA GLY A 43 -4.11 -12.94 -0.94
C GLY A 43 -5.15 -12.45 0.09
N THR A 44 -6.31 -11.97 -0.36
CA THR A 44 -7.41 -11.58 0.53
C THR A 44 -8.05 -12.80 1.17
N VAL A 45 -8.23 -13.89 0.41
CA VAL A 45 -8.77 -15.17 0.92
C VAL A 45 -7.83 -15.76 1.99
N GLN A 46 -6.52 -15.80 1.72
CA GLN A 46 -5.53 -16.26 2.71
C GLN A 46 -5.54 -15.42 3.99
N MET A 47 -5.60 -14.10 3.85
CA MET A 47 -5.71 -13.19 5.00
C MET A 47 -6.99 -13.44 5.80
N TYR A 48 -8.14 -13.61 5.15
CA TYR A 48 -9.39 -13.92 5.84
C TYR A 48 -9.33 -15.28 6.52
N SER A 49 -8.72 -16.29 5.89
CA SER A 49 -8.54 -17.61 6.50
C SER A 49 -7.82 -17.55 7.84
N ALA A 50 -6.68 -16.84 7.93
CA ALA A 50 -5.96 -16.68 9.18
C ALA A 50 -6.79 -15.96 10.26
N LYS A 51 -7.55 -14.92 9.85
CA LYS A 51 -8.38 -14.12 10.77
C LYS A 51 -9.59 -14.88 11.30
N LEU A 52 -10.23 -15.69 10.46
CA LEU A 52 -11.36 -16.53 10.84
C LEU A 52 -10.91 -17.71 11.70
N ARG A 53 -9.71 -18.24 11.47
CA ARG A 53 -9.10 -19.21 12.38
C ARG A 53 -8.83 -18.60 13.76
N ALA A 54 -8.31 -17.37 13.82
CA ALA A 54 -8.14 -16.66 15.08
C ALA A 54 -9.48 -16.42 15.82
N LEU A 55 -10.58 -16.17 15.10
CA LEU A 55 -11.92 -16.14 15.69
C LEU A 55 -12.31 -17.51 16.23
N TYR A 56 -12.17 -18.58 15.44
CA TYR A 56 -12.49 -19.94 15.85
C TYR A 56 -11.73 -20.37 17.11
N ASP A 57 -10.45 -20.03 17.19
CA ASP A 57 -9.57 -20.35 18.33
C ASP A 57 -9.96 -19.54 19.58
N TYR A 58 -10.45 -18.30 19.41
CA TYR A 58 -10.97 -17.47 20.50
C TYR A 58 -12.29 -17.99 21.09
N LEU A 59 -13.15 -18.62 20.28
CA LEU A 59 -14.47 -19.09 20.73
C LEU A 59 -14.36 -20.19 21.80
N PRO A 60 -15.33 -20.24 22.73
CA PRO A 60 -15.45 -21.33 23.70
C PRO A 60 -15.56 -22.72 23.02
N PRO A 61 -15.39 -23.82 23.78
CA PRO A 61 -15.34 -25.18 23.21
C PRO A 61 -16.53 -25.58 22.34
N ASP A 62 -17.72 -25.04 22.62
CA ASP A 62 -18.96 -25.27 21.86
C ASP A 62 -19.04 -24.48 20.53
N LYS A 63 -18.03 -23.65 20.25
CA LYS A 63 -17.87 -22.85 19.02
C LYS A 63 -19.10 -22.03 18.65
N GLN A 64 -19.84 -21.57 19.66
CA GLN A 64 -21.03 -20.74 19.48
C GLN A 64 -20.68 -19.26 19.35
N ILE A 65 -21.30 -18.59 18.39
CA ILE A 65 -21.30 -17.14 18.24
C ILE A 65 -22.68 -16.62 18.65
N SER A 66 -22.73 -15.78 19.67
CA SER A 66 -23.93 -15.08 20.12
C SER A 66 -23.82 -13.58 19.88
N ARG A 67 -24.91 -12.85 20.15
CA ARG A 67 -24.83 -11.40 20.23
C ARG A 67 -23.76 -11.01 21.26
N GLY A 68 -22.96 -10.00 20.91
CA GLY A 68 -21.84 -9.55 21.75
C GLY A 68 -20.53 -10.33 21.59
N THR A 69 -20.51 -11.53 20.99
CA THR A 69 -19.26 -12.31 20.81
C THR A 69 -18.23 -11.53 19.98
N LEU A 70 -18.63 -10.91 18.86
CA LEU A 70 -17.71 -10.11 18.05
C LEU A 70 -17.24 -8.83 18.77
N ALA A 71 -18.06 -8.26 19.66
CA ALA A 71 -17.68 -7.11 20.47
C ALA A 71 -16.66 -7.49 21.55
N ALA A 72 -16.86 -8.64 22.20
CA ALA A 72 -15.90 -9.21 23.15
C ALA A 72 -14.59 -9.59 22.45
N TRP A 73 -14.67 -10.18 21.26
CA TRP A 73 -13.49 -10.49 20.45
C TRP A 73 -12.74 -9.23 20.02
N ARG A 74 -13.46 -8.16 19.63
CA ARG A 74 -12.86 -6.84 19.36
C ARG A 74 -12.08 -6.32 20.55
N ALA A 75 -12.66 -6.36 21.75
CA ALA A 75 -12.00 -5.92 22.98
C ALA A 75 -10.75 -6.78 23.28
N PHE A 76 -10.87 -8.11 23.16
CA PHE A 76 -9.75 -9.04 23.32
C PHE A 76 -8.58 -8.73 22.37
N LEU A 77 -8.86 -8.44 21.08
CA LEU A 77 -7.82 -8.09 20.13
C LEU A 77 -7.14 -6.75 20.48
N LEU A 78 -7.89 -5.77 20.98
CA LEU A 78 -7.30 -4.50 21.44
C LEU A 78 -6.43 -4.70 22.68
N GLU A 79 -6.90 -5.48 23.66
CA GLU A 79 -6.13 -5.82 24.87
C GLU A 79 -4.86 -6.61 24.53
N ALA A 80 -4.88 -7.43 23.47
CA ALA A 80 -3.71 -8.13 22.93
C ALA A 80 -2.73 -7.21 22.15
N GLY A 81 -3.02 -5.91 22.03
CA GLY A 81 -2.14 -4.92 21.41
C GLY A 81 -2.26 -4.81 19.89
N TYR A 82 -3.29 -5.37 19.27
CA TYR A 82 -3.53 -5.17 17.83
C TYR A 82 -3.97 -3.74 17.55
N SER A 83 -3.45 -3.15 16.46
CA SER A 83 -3.86 -1.82 16.02
C SER A 83 -5.34 -1.79 15.60
N PRO A 84 -6.04 -0.64 15.74
CA PRO A 84 -7.44 -0.50 15.31
C PRO A 84 -7.69 -0.93 13.86
N SER A 85 -6.76 -0.63 12.94
CA SER A 85 -6.84 -1.06 11.53
C SER A 85 -6.76 -2.60 11.38
N THR A 86 -5.91 -3.24 12.18
CA THR A 86 -5.79 -4.70 12.20
C THR A 86 -7.05 -5.35 12.75
N VAL A 87 -7.61 -4.79 13.82
CA VAL A 87 -8.89 -5.22 14.42
C VAL A 87 -10.05 -5.07 13.44
N ASN A 88 -10.17 -3.93 12.76
CA ASN A 88 -11.19 -3.70 11.73
C ASN A 88 -11.11 -4.75 10.60
N THR A 89 -9.91 -5.19 10.24
CA THR A 89 -9.75 -6.23 9.21
C THR A 89 -10.17 -7.61 9.72
N HIS A 90 -9.99 -7.92 11.02
CA HIS A 90 -10.53 -9.13 11.65
C HIS A 90 -12.06 -9.11 11.64
N LEU A 91 -12.66 -8.00 12.08
CA LEU A 91 -14.10 -7.81 12.10
C LEU A 91 -14.72 -7.86 10.70
N SER A 92 -14.03 -7.32 9.68
CA SER A 92 -14.49 -7.39 8.30
C SER A 92 -14.58 -8.85 7.79
N ALA A 93 -13.60 -9.69 8.13
CA ALA A 93 -13.62 -11.10 7.76
C ALA A 93 -14.77 -11.84 8.48
N ALA A 94 -14.93 -11.60 9.79
CA ALA A 94 -15.97 -12.20 10.60
C ALA A 94 -17.39 -11.76 10.18
N ASN A 95 -17.61 -10.46 9.96
CA ASN A 95 -18.90 -9.94 9.49
C ASN A 95 -19.28 -10.53 8.13
N GLY A 96 -18.33 -10.64 7.19
CA GLY A 96 -18.59 -11.29 5.91
C GLY A 96 -18.96 -12.78 6.04
N LEU A 97 -18.35 -13.49 7.01
CA LEU A 97 -18.74 -14.86 7.32
C LEU A 97 -20.15 -14.94 7.93
N MET A 98 -20.49 -14.02 8.85
CA MET A 98 -21.84 -13.97 9.43
C MET A 98 -22.90 -13.71 8.35
N GLU A 99 -22.60 -12.85 7.38
CA GLU A 99 -23.46 -12.63 6.23
C GLU A 99 -23.62 -13.90 5.38
N TYR A 100 -22.52 -14.61 5.10
CA TYR A 100 -22.55 -15.88 4.38
C TYR A 100 -23.39 -16.94 5.08
N MET A 101 -23.36 -16.98 6.42
CA MET A 101 -24.20 -17.86 7.24
C MET A 101 -25.66 -17.39 7.36
N GLY A 102 -26.04 -16.26 6.75
CA GLY A 102 -27.37 -15.67 6.87
C GLY A 102 -27.65 -15.02 8.24
N ARG A 103 -26.62 -14.84 9.07
CA ARG A 103 -26.71 -14.36 10.46
C ARG A 103 -26.24 -12.91 10.61
N ARG A 104 -26.82 -12.00 9.83
CA ARG A 104 -26.50 -10.56 9.90
C ARG A 104 -26.75 -9.95 11.28
N ASP A 105 -27.66 -10.55 12.05
CA ASP A 105 -27.97 -10.21 13.44
C ASP A 105 -26.79 -10.43 14.41
N LEU A 106 -25.78 -11.21 14.01
CA LEU A 106 -24.56 -11.45 14.79
C LEU A 106 -23.38 -10.57 14.36
N GLN A 107 -23.54 -9.72 13.35
CA GLN A 107 -22.50 -8.80 12.90
C GLN A 107 -22.24 -7.69 13.93
N LEU A 108 -20.99 -7.22 13.98
CA LEU A 108 -20.64 -6.01 14.70
C LEU A 108 -20.54 -4.84 13.72
N VAL A 109 -21.49 -3.92 13.80
CA VAL A 109 -21.49 -2.67 13.01
C VAL A 109 -20.59 -1.64 13.67
N GLY A 110 -19.92 -0.82 12.85
CA GLY A 110 -19.00 0.22 13.30
C GLY A 110 -17.55 -0.24 13.28
N GLN A 111 -16.75 0.45 12.46
CA GLN A 111 -15.29 0.28 12.46
C GLN A 111 -14.70 1.17 13.56
N LEU A 112 -13.63 0.70 14.19
CA LEU A 112 -12.83 1.54 15.07
C LEU A 112 -12.17 2.64 14.24
N GLU A 113 -12.14 3.86 14.76
CA GLU A 113 -11.31 4.91 14.17
C GLU A 113 -9.85 4.46 14.21
N ALA A 114 -9.33 4.18 13.03
CA ALA A 114 -7.91 3.89 12.88
C ALA A 114 -7.23 5.23 12.64
N ASP A 115 -6.53 5.72 13.67
CA ASP A 115 -5.59 6.81 13.46
C ASP A 115 -4.66 6.39 12.31
N LYS A 116 -4.70 7.18 11.23
CA LYS A 116 -3.85 6.92 10.07
C LYS A 116 -2.39 7.18 10.42
N GLY A 117 -2.10 7.85 11.55
CA GLY A 117 -0.77 8.18 12.03
C GLY A 117 0.01 9.03 11.02
N LEU A 118 1.13 9.59 11.47
CA LEU A 118 2.17 10.06 10.57
C LEU A 118 2.79 8.84 9.89
N GLN A 119 2.27 8.51 8.71
CA GLN A 119 2.81 7.45 7.89
C GLN A 119 4.25 7.81 7.52
N PRO A 120 5.26 6.93 7.74
CA PRO A 120 6.65 7.26 7.47
C PRO A 120 6.83 7.70 6.01
N GLU A 121 7.56 8.79 5.83
CA GLU A 121 7.84 9.39 4.52
C GLU A 121 9.34 9.48 4.29
N LEU A 122 9.75 9.12 3.07
CA LEU A 122 11.13 9.13 2.64
C LEU A 122 11.37 10.40 1.83
N SER A 123 12.30 11.23 2.28
CA SER A 123 12.75 12.42 1.57
C SER A 123 13.65 12.07 0.38
N ARG A 124 13.83 13.04 -0.53
CA ARG A 124 14.76 12.88 -1.67
C ARG A 124 16.21 12.65 -1.22
N VAL A 125 16.62 13.32 -0.13
CA VAL A 125 17.98 13.19 0.44
C VAL A 125 18.18 11.80 1.05
N GLU A 126 17.21 11.29 1.80
CA GLU A 126 17.24 9.91 2.34
C GLU A 126 17.29 8.86 1.22
N TYR A 127 16.50 9.05 0.14
CA TYR A 127 16.57 8.19 -1.05
C TYR A 127 17.96 8.16 -1.68
N LEU A 128 18.62 9.32 -1.86
CA LEU A 128 19.97 9.37 -2.42
C LEU A 128 20.99 8.69 -1.52
N ARG A 129 20.85 8.82 -0.18
CA ARG A 129 21.70 8.10 0.78
C ARG A 129 21.52 6.59 0.69
N LEU A 130 20.28 6.09 0.50
CA LEU A 130 20.04 4.66 0.25
C LEU A 130 20.76 4.16 -1.01
N LEU A 131 20.72 4.94 -2.10
CA LEU A 131 21.45 4.60 -3.32
C LEU A 131 22.97 4.60 -3.13
N GLN A 132 23.50 5.59 -2.41
CA GLN A 132 24.93 5.67 -2.10
C GLN A 132 25.39 4.50 -1.23
N ALA A 133 24.66 4.19 -0.17
CA ALA A 133 24.94 3.05 0.70
C ALA A 133 24.93 1.73 -0.10
N ALA A 134 23.93 1.52 -0.96
CA ALA A 134 23.87 0.33 -1.80
C ALA A 134 25.06 0.21 -2.75
N ARG A 135 25.57 1.32 -3.29
CA ARG A 135 26.76 1.32 -4.15
C ARG A 135 28.04 1.02 -3.37
N ILE A 136 28.23 1.66 -2.21
CA ILE A 136 29.40 1.45 -1.34
C ILE A 136 29.49 0.00 -0.86
N LEU A 137 28.34 -0.61 -0.55
CA LEU A 137 28.24 -1.99 -0.10
C LEU A 137 28.17 -2.99 -1.26
N GLU A 138 28.30 -2.53 -2.51
CA GLU A 138 28.22 -3.36 -3.73
C GLU A 138 26.91 -4.17 -3.86
N LYS A 139 25.82 -3.70 -3.23
CA LYS A 139 24.48 -4.31 -3.27
C LYS A 139 23.70 -3.87 -4.51
N GLU A 140 24.18 -4.24 -5.69
CA GLU A 140 23.61 -3.81 -6.98
C GLU A 140 22.12 -4.17 -7.15
N ARG A 141 21.69 -5.38 -6.76
CA ARG A 141 20.27 -5.78 -6.81
C ARG A 141 19.41 -4.86 -5.95
N THR A 142 19.83 -4.57 -4.73
CA THR A 142 19.09 -3.72 -3.79
C THR A 142 19.07 -2.27 -4.27
N TYR A 143 20.17 -1.76 -4.85
CA TYR A 143 20.21 -0.47 -5.54
C TYR A 143 19.11 -0.35 -6.61
N LEU A 144 18.97 -1.37 -7.46
CA LEU A 144 17.94 -1.41 -8.51
C LEU A 144 16.51 -1.57 -7.94
N LEU A 145 16.34 -2.31 -6.84
CA LEU A 145 15.07 -2.36 -6.11
C LEU A 145 14.65 -0.98 -5.59
N VAL A 146 15.59 -0.23 -5.01
CA VAL A 146 15.34 1.14 -4.53
C VAL A 146 14.91 2.04 -5.70
N LYS A 147 15.63 1.98 -6.83
CA LYS A 147 15.31 2.80 -8.03
C LYS A 147 13.98 2.43 -8.67
N ILE A 148 13.66 1.14 -8.82
CA ILE A 148 12.44 0.75 -9.55
C ILE A 148 11.18 1.26 -8.85
N PHE A 149 11.15 1.24 -7.51
CA PHE A 149 10.02 1.78 -6.76
C PHE A 149 9.98 3.31 -6.78
N ALA A 150 11.14 3.97 -6.67
CA ALA A 150 11.23 5.43 -6.62
C ALA A 150 11.11 6.13 -7.99
N LEU A 151 11.36 5.42 -9.09
CA LEU A 151 11.36 6.00 -10.46
C LEU A 151 10.21 5.50 -11.33
N ALA A 152 9.69 4.30 -11.12
CA ALA A 152 8.56 3.76 -11.89
C ALA A 152 7.24 3.66 -11.09
N GLY A 153 7.29 3.85 -9.76
CA GLY A 153 6.09 3.92 -8.93
C GLY A 153 5.27 2.62 -8.86
N ILE A 154 5.87 1.48 -9.21
CA ILE A 154 5.21 0.17 -9.15
C ILE A 154 4.92 -0.22 -7.69
N ARG A 155 3.88 -1.03 -7.47
CA ARG A 155 3.65 -1.66 -6.16
C ARG A 155 4.58 -2.87 -6.02
N VAL A 156 4.92 -3.24 -4.78
CA VAL A 156 5.74 -4.44 -4.53
C VAL A 156 5.15 -5.72 -5.13
N GLY A 157 3.82 -5.85 -5.19
CA GLY A 157 3.15 -6.98 -5.83
C GLY A 157 3.22 -6.98 -7.37
N GLU A 158 3.66 -5.88 -7.97
CA GLU A 158 3.90 -5.75 -9.41
C GLU A 158 5.37 -6.03 -9.77
N LEU A 159 6.27 -6.20 -8.79
CA LEU A 159 7.69 -6.50 -9.03
C LEU A 159 7.93 -7.73 -9.93
N PRO A 160 7.18 -8.85 -9.82
CA PRO A 160 7.35 -9.98 -10.73
C PRO A 160 7.05 -9.65 -12.20
N GLN A 161 6.40 -8.51 -12.47
CA GLN A 161 6.11 -8.04 -13.81
C GLN A 161 7.27 -7.26 -14.44
N VAL A 162 8.32 -6.96 -13.67
CA VAL A 162 9.57 -6.37 -14.17
C VAL A 162 10.41 -7.49 -14.79
N THR A 163 10.12 -7.82 -16.04
CA THR A 163 10.80 -8.88 -16.78
C THR A 163 11.78 -8.30 -17.80
N VAL A 164 12.79 -9.08 -18.19
CA VAL A 164 13.81 -8.64 -19.16
C VAL A 164 13.16 -8.14 -20.47
N GLU A 165 12.11 -8.81 -20.95
CA GLU A 165 11.40 -8.44 -22.18
C GLU A 165 10.70 -7.08 -22.04
N ARG A 166 10.12 -6.80 -20.87
CA ARG A 166 9.42 -5.53 -20.60
C ARG A 166 10.38 -4.38 -20.36
N VAL A 167 11.50 -4.66 -19.71
CA VAL A 167 12.60 -3.69 -19.60
C VAL A 167 13.14 -3.38 -21.00
N ARG A 168 13.36 -4.37 -21.87
CA ARG A 168 13.74 -4.12 -23.28
C ARG A 168 12.70 -3.27 -24.02
N ALA A 169 11.41 -3.52 -23.79
CA ALA A 169 10.32 -2.73 -24.36
C ALA A 169 10.17 -1.31 -23.75
N GLY A 170 10.91 -0.97 -22.69
CA GLY A 170 10.91 0.36 -22.07
C GLY A 170 9.61 0.73 -21.35
N ARG A 171 8.74 -0.23 -21.03
CA ARG A 171 7.43 0.02 -20.41
C ARG A 171 7.01 -1.07 -19.44
N LEU A 172 6.45 -0.68 -18.29
CA LEU A 172 5.93 -1.62 -17.29
C LEU A 172 4.42 -1.55 -17.18
N PRO A 173 3.75 -2.72 -17.06
CA PRO A 173 2.33 -2.74 -16.74
C PRO A 173 2.10 -2.32 -15.27
N VAL A 174 1.19 -1.38 -15.06
CA VAL A 174 0.70 -0.97 -13.75
C VAL A 174 -0.81 -1.11 -13.74
N ARG A 175 -1.38 -1.60 -12.62
CA ARG A 175 -2.83 -1.65 -12.45
C ARG A 175 -3.32 -0.41 -11.71
N THR A 176 -4.26 0.31 -12.31
CA THR A 176 -4.94 1.45 -11.70
C THR A 176 -6.44 1.26 -11.89
N GLY A 177 -7.22 1.29 -10.80
CA GLY A 177 -8.69 1.16 -10.89
C GLY A 177 -9.23 -0.16 -11.46
N GLY A 178 -8.39 -1.18 -11.69
CA GLY A 178 -8.79 -2.45 -12.32
C GLY A 178 -8.25 -2.60 -13.76
N GLU A 179 -8.04 -1.48 -14.45
CA GLU A 179 -7.45 -1.39 -15.78
C GLU A 179 -5.93 -1.61 -15.76
N ARG A 180 -5.41 -2.16 -16.86
CA ARG A 180 -3.97 -2.26 -17.12
C ARG A 180 -3.54 -1.04 -17.92
N ARG A 181 -2.58 -0.28 -17.39
CA ARG A 181 -1.90 0.81 -18.09
C ARG A 181 -0.42 0.50 -18.20
N TYR A 182 0.25 1.10 -19.17
CA TYR A 182 1.70 1.01 -19.31
C TYR A 182 2.34 2.33 -18.88
N VAL A 183 3.35 2.24 -18.02
CA VAL A 183 4.16 3.39 -17.60
C VAL A 183 5.52 3.28 -18.28
N PRO A 184 6.00 4.34 -18.94
CA PRO A 184 7.33 4.36 -19.56
C PRO A 184 8.42 4.27 -18.48
N LEU A 185 9.50 3.55 -18.79
CA LEU A 185 10.68 3.47 -17.92
C LEU A 185 11.60 4.62 -18.27
N PRO A 186 12.12 5.36 -17.28
CA PRO A 186 13.20 6.30 -17.53
C PRO A 186 14.38 5.59 -18.20
N ALA A 187 14.91 6.18 -19.28
CA ALA A 187 15.97 5.56 -20.09
C ALA A 187 17.20 5.16 -19.26
N CYS A 188 17.57 5.98 -18.25
CA CYS A 188 18.66 5.67 -17.34
C CYS A 188 18.42 4.39 -16.52
N LEU A 189 17.20 4.19 -16.01
CA LEU A 189 16.82 2.99 -15.27
C LEU A 189 16.72 1.77 -16.19
N GLN A 190 16.20 1.96 -17.40
CA GLN A 190 16.14 0.89 -18.40
C GLN A 190 17.53 0.34 -18.71
N GLY A 191 18.50 1.23 -19.00
CA GLY A 191 19.88 0.82 -19.29
C GLY A 191 20.51 0.02 -18.15
N GLU A 192 20.41 0.53 -16.92
CA GLU A 192 20.96 -0.15 -15.75
C GLU A 192 20.33 -1.52 -15.49
N LEU A 193 19.00 -1.66 -15.66
CA LEU A 193 18.32 -2.94 -15.51
C LEU A 193 18.75 -3.96 -16.59
N LEU A 194 18.99 -3.51 -17.82
CA LEU A 194 19.47 -4.38 -18.90
C LEU A 194 20.93 -4.80 -18.69
N ASP A 195 21.77 -3.89 -18.21
CA ASP A 195 23.17 -4.20 -17.89
C ASP A 195 23.27 -5.17 -16.71
N TYR A 196 22.44 -4.97 -15.68
CA TYR A 196 22.31 -5.91 -14.58
C TYR A 196 21.84 -7.28 -15.07
N ALA A 197 20.79 -7.33 -15.90
CA ALA A 197 20.32 -8.59 -16.49
C ALA A 197 21.43 -9.30 -17.26
N ARG A 198 22.24 -8.57 -18.04
CA ARG A 198 23.41 -9.12 -18.75
C ARG A 198 24.45 -9.68 -17.78
N ARG A 199 24.85 -8.94 -16.74
CA ARG A 199 25.82 -9.40 -15.71
C ARG A 199 25.33 -10.64 -14.97
N GLN A 200 24.03 -10.76 -14.75
CA GLN A 200 23.41 -11.89 -14.07
C GLN A 200 23.05 -13.05 -15.01
N GLY A 201 23.35 -12.95 -16.31
CA GLY A 201 23.01 -13.99 -17.29
C GLY A 201 21.50 -14.17 -17.55
N LEU A 202 20.68 -13.16 -17.22
CA LEU A 202 19.23 -13.20 -17.37
C LEU A 202 18.83 -12.86 -18.81
N THR A 203 18.37 -13.85 -19.56
CA THR A 203 17.93 -13.68 -20.96
C THR A 203 16.44 -13.40 -21.09
N ALA A 204 15.64 -13.90 -20.15
CA ALA A 204 14.19 -13.84 -20.10
C ALA A 204 13.65 -13.89 -18.66
N GLY A 205 12.38 -13.54 -18.47
CA GLY A 205 11.69 -13.65 -17.18
C GLY A 205 11.99 -12.51 -16.20
N PRO A 206 11.61 -12.66 -14.91
CA PRO A 206 11.74 -11.58 -13.93
C PRO A 206 13.19 -11.17 -13.68
N VAL A 207 13.45 -9.87 -13.64
CA VAL A 207 14.78 -9.30 -13.36
C VAL A 207 15.17 -9.53 -11.90
N PHE A 208 14.21 -9.44 -10.98
CA PHE A 208 14.43 -9.57 -9.55
C PHE A 208 14.03 -10.96 -9.06
N CYS A 209 15.03 -11.84 -8.99
CA CYS A 209 14.89 -13.23 -8.59
C CYS A 209 15.76 -13.60 -7.39
N THR A 210 15.30 -14.61 -6.66
CA THR A 210 16.08 -15.35 -5.67
C THR A 210 17.15 -16.20 -6.36
N ARG A 211 18.10 -16.75 -5.59
CA ARG A 211 19.15 -17.66 -6.10
C ARG A 211 18.59 -18.84 -6.90
N ASN A 212 17.36 -19.26 -6.61
CA ASN A 212 16.69 -20.39 -7.27
C ASN A 212 15.84 -19.96 -8.49
N GLY A 213 16.03 -18.73 -9.00
CA GLY A 213 15.31 -18.21 -10.17
C GLY A 213 13.83 -17.84 -9.92
N LYS A 214 13.32 -18.02 -8.70
CA LYS A 214 11.95 -17.60 -8.34
C LYS A 214 11.92 -16.10 -8.04
N GLY A 215 10.87 -15.41 -8.47
CA GLY A 215 10.65 -13.99 -8.16
C GLY A 215 10.66 -13.74 -6.64
N MET A 216 11.18 -12.58 -6.24
CA MET A 216 11.31 -12.22 -4.83
C MET A 216 9.96 -12.04 -4.14
N SER A 217 9.85 -12.50 -2.89
CA SER A 217 8.68 -12.24 -2.05
C SER A 217 8.65 -10.80 -1.53
N ARG A 218 7.47 -10.31 -1.13
CA ARG A 218 7.30 -8.94 -0.59
C ARG A 218 8.15 -8.69 0.66
N THR A 219 8.22 -9.71 1.52
CA THR A 219 9.02 -9.68 2.75
C THR A 219 10.49 -9.55 2.41
N GLN A 220 11.03 -10.43 1.56
CA GLN A 220 12.42 -10.37 1.10
C GLN A 220 12.80 -9.02 0.48
N VAL A 221 11.93 -8.47 -0.38
CA VAL A 221 12.18 -7.14 -0.99
C VAL A 221 12.27 -6.05 0.07
N THR A 222 11.41 -6.12 1.10
CA THR A 222 11.39 -5.11 2.17
C THR A 222 12.61 -5.26 3.05
N GLU A 223 12.94 -6.49 3.48
CA GLU A 223 14.14 -6.80 4.24
C GLU A 223 15.41 -6.34 3.52
N GLU A 224 15.56 -6.64 2.22
CA GLU A 224 16.72 -6.20 1.44
C GLU A 224 16.90 -4.68 1.45
N ILE A 225 15.82 -3.92 1.25
CA ILE A 225 15.88 -2.44 1.29
C ILE A 225 16.20 -1.96 2.70
N GLN A 226 15.59 -2.55 3.74
CA GLN A 226 15.83 -2.19 5.14
C GLN A 226 17.27 -2.47 5.57
N THR A 227 17.95 -3.47 4.98
CA THR A 227 19.39 -3.70 5.25
C THR A 227 20.30 -2.54 4.83
N LEU A 228 19.82 -1.57 4.05
CA LEU A 228 20.56 -0.35 3.70
C LEU A 228 20.32 0.79 4.68
N CYS A 229 19.25 0.75 5.48
CA CYS A 229 18.79 1.88 6.28
C CYS A 229 19.83 2.34 7.30
N HIS A 230 20.47 1.40 8.01
CA HIS A 230 21.51 1.70 8.97
C HIS A 230 22.66 2.51 8.34
N ASP A 231 23.26 1.99 7.27
CA ASP A 231 24.40 2.62 6.59
C ASP A 231 24.02 3.93 5.88
N ALA A 232 22.78 4.02 5.39
CA ALA A 232 22.23 5.24 4.81
C ALA A 232 21.82 6.29 5.86
N ARG A 233 21.83 5.95 7.16
CA ARG A 233 21.28 6.75 8.27
C ARG A 233 19.82 7.15 8.04
N VAL A 234 19.02 6.19 7.58
CA VAL A 234 17.58 6.33 7.34
C VAL A 234 16.85 5.46 8.35
N GLU A 235 15.77 5.96 8.94
CA GLU A 235 14.93 5.14 9.82
C GLU A 235 14.39 3.91 9.07
N GLU A 236 14.45 2.74 9.71
CA GLU A 236 14.12 1.46 9.07
C GLU A 236 12.67 1.41 8.54
N GLU A 237 11.74 2.07 9.22
CA GLU A 237 10.33 2.16 8.81
C GLU A 237 10.12 2.93 7.49
N LYS A 238 11.05 3.81 7.13
CA LYS A 238 11.05 4.53 5.84
C LYS A 238 11.63 3.68 4.71
N GLY A 239 12.39 2.64 5.02
CA GLY A 239 13.07 1.73 4.10
C GLY A 239 12.15 0.72 3.41
N THR A 240 10.97 1.12 2.94
CA THR A 240 9.99 0.18 2.37
C THR A 240 9.62 0.52 0.93
N PRO A 241 9.22 -0.47 0.10
CA PRO A 241 8.71 -0.22 -1.25
C PRO A 241 7.55 0.78 -1.28
N ARG A 242 6.76 0.84 -0.20
CA ARG A 242 5.64 1.76 -0.06
C ARG A 242 6.12 3.21 0.06
N CYS A 243 7.11 3.48 0.90
CA CYS A 243 7.67 4.81 1.10
C CYS A 243 8.40 5.31 -0.15
N LEU A 244 9.15 4.44 -0.84
CA LEU A 244 9.76 4.75 -2.14
C LEU A 244 8.72 5.09 -3.21
N ARG A 245 7.62 4.32 -3.28
CA ARG A 245 6.50 4.62 -4.18
C ARG A 245 5.80 5.93 -3.82
N LYS A 246 5.64 6.25 -2.53
CA LYS A 246 5.11 7.55 -2.10
C LYS A 246 5.99 8.69 -2.59
N LEU A 247 7.32 8.58 -2.45
CA LEU A 247 8.28 9.56 -2.97
C LEU A 247 8.10 9.77 -4.48
N TYR A 248 7.94 8.69 -5.26
CA TYR A 248 7.63 8.78 -6.69
C TYR A 248 6.35 9.60 -6.95
N LEU A 249 5.26 9.26 -6.28
CA LEU A 249 3.96 9.91 -6.48
C LEU A 249 4.00 11.39 -6.07
N ALA A 250 4.64 11.71 -4.95
CA ALA A 250 4.81 13.09 -4.48
C ALA A 250 5.59 13.92 -5.48
N THR A 251 6.70 13.37 -6.00
CA THR A 251 7.53 14.02 -7.03
C THR A 251 6.73 14.27 -8.32
N ARG A 252 5.99 13.26 -8.79
CA ARG A 252 5.15 13.40 -10.00
C ARG A 252 4.10 14.49 -9.82
N ALA A 253 3.41 14.49 -8.69
CA ALA A 253 2.40 15.49 -8.39
C ALA A 253 2.99 16.91 -8.29
N GLU A 254 4.21 17.05 -7.75
CA GLU A 254 4.92 18.33 -7.70
C GLU A 254 5.26 18.86 -9.09
N VAL A 255 5.83 18.02 -9.96
CA VAL A 255 6.12 18.39 -11.35
C VAL A 255 4.85 18.77 -12.10
N GLU A 256 3.79 17.97 -11.97
CA GLU A 256 2.48 18.23 -12.62
C GLU A 256 1.86 19.55 -12.12
N ARG A 257 1.96 19.86 -10.82
CA ARG A 257 1.53 21.16 -10.28
C ARG A 257 2.33 22.32 -10.88
N GLY A 258 3.64 22.19 -11.00
CA GLY A 258 4.49 23.22 -11.60
C GLY A 258 4.14 23.50 -13.06
N VAL A 259 3.93 22.46 -13.86
CA VAL A 259 3.48 22.60 -15.26
C VAL A 259 2.11 23.28 -15.35
N ARG A 260 1.17 22.90 -14.47
CA ARG A 260 -0.16 23.54 -14.44
C ARG A 260 -0.07 25.02 -14.09
N LEU A 261 0.72 25.38 -13.08
CA LEU A 261 0.92 26.79 -12.69
C LEU A 261 1.49 27.61 -13.85
N LEU A 262 2.46 27.07 -14.59
CA LEU A 262 3.01 27.74 -15.77
C LEU A 262 1.96 27.94 -16.87
N ALA A 263 1.08 26.97 -17.09
CA ALA A 263 -0.01 27.08 -18.06
C ALA A 263 -1.04 28.14 -17.63
N GLU A 264 -1.43 28.16 -16.35
CA GLU A 264 -2.32 29.15 -15.76
C GLU A 264 -1.74 30.57 -15.91
N GLN A 265 -0.49 30.77 -15.51
CA GLN A 265 0.22 32.06 -15.66
C GLN A 265 0.35 32.50 -17.12
N SER A 266 0.59 31.56 -18.04
CA SER A 266 0.67 31.89 -19.47
C SER A 266 -0.68 32.33 -20.02
N TYR A 267 -1.78 31.74 -19.55
CA TYR A 267 -3.13 32.10 -19.97
C TYR A 267 -3.54 33.47 -19.40
N GLU A 268 -3.28 33.72 -18.12
CA GLU A 268 -3.53 35.04 -17.49
C GLU A 268 -2.82 36.17 -18.24
N ARG A 269 -1.54 36.01 -18.58
CA ARG A 269 -0.79 37.01 -19.35
C ARG A 269 -1.37 37.27 -20.74
N MET A 270 -1.91 36.24 -21.39
CA MET A 270 -2.59 36.39 -22.68
C MET A 270 -3.86 37.23 -22.53
N LEU A 271 -4.69 36.93 -21.52
CA LEU A 271 -5.89 37.70 -21.20
C LEU A 271 -5.56 39.16 -20.84
N ASP A 272 -4.51 39.41 -20.05
CA ASP A 272 -4.06 40.77 -19.75
C ASP A 272 -3.66 41.53 -21.02
N THR A 273 -3.01 40.85 -21.96
CA THR A 273 -2.61 41.44 -23.24
C THR A 273 -3.84 41.78 -24.10
N GLU A 274 -4.83 40.89 -24.16
CA GLU A 274 -6.11 41.13 -24.85
C GLU A 274 -6.85 42.32 -24.23
N GLN A 275 -6.89 42.38 -22.90
CA GLN A 275 -7.53 43.47 -22.15
C GLN A 275 -6.82 44.81 -22.36
N LEU A 276 -5.49 44.83 -22.44
CA LEU A 276 -4.73 46.05 -22.75
C LEU A 276 -4.94 46.53 -24.20
N ALA A 277 -5.06 45.60 -25.16
CA ALA A 277 -5.15 45.92 -26.58
C ALA A 277 -6.57 46.32 -27.02
N ALA A 278 -7.60 45.72 -26.45
CA ALA A 278 -8.99 45.84 -26.90
C ALA A 278 -10.00 46.08 -25.77
N GLY A 279 -9.54 46.27 -24.53
CA GLY A 279 -10.40 46.55 -23.39
C GLY A 279 -11.10 47.90 -23.52
N TRP A 280 -12.35 47.97 -23.06
CA TRP A 280 -13.21 49.16 -23.14
C TRP A 280 -12.73 50.37 -22.29
N ALA A 281 -11.63 50.25 -21.55
CA ALA A 281 -11.16 51.32 -20.67
C ALA A 281 -10.50 52.45 -21.48
N GLU A 282 -11.32 53.43 -21.90
CA GLU A 282 -10.87 54.72 -22.41
C GLU A 282 -10.03 55.46 -21.37
N GLY A 283 -8.96 56.13 -21.83
CA GLY A 283 -8.00 56.82 -20.98
C GLY A 283 -8.64 57.83 -20.03
N THR A 284 -8.79 57.44 -18.76
CA THR A 284 -8.81 58.40 -17.65
C THR A 284 -7.47 58.32 -16.96
N GLY A 285 -6.58 59.26 -17.30
CA GLY A 285 -5.39 59.50 -16.49
C GLY A 285 -5.81 59.76 -15.05
N HIS A 286 -5.25 59.01 -14.11
CA HIS A 286 -4.93 59.49 -12.77
C HIS A 286 -3.84 58.60 -12.16
N SER A 287 -2.68 59.22 -11.96
CA SER A 287 -1.60 58.76 -11.09
C SER A 287 -2.16 58.39 -9.73
N ILE A 288 -2.02 57.13 -9.28
CA ILE A 288 -1.97 56.81 -7.85
C ILE A 288 -0.95 55.68 -7.63
N HIS A 289 0.13 56.05 -6.95
CA HIS A 289 1.11 55.20 -6.27
C HIS A 289 0.45 54.16 -5.35
N LYS A 290 1.23 53.10 -5.04
CA LYS A 290 1.19 52.17 -3.90
C LYS A 290 0.80 50.74 -4.30
N ASP A 291 1.45 49.70 -3.82
CA ASP A 291 2.66 49.55 -3.03
C ASP A 291 3.15 48.12 -3.27
N VAL A 292 4.46 47.98 -3.22
CA VAL A 292 5.19 46.72 -3.11
C VAL A 292 4.63 45.91 -1.95
N TYR A 293 4.31 44.62 -2.16
CA TYR A 293 4.30 43.65 -1.07
C TYR A 293 5.21 42.47 -1.41
N ILE A 294 6.14 42.29 -0.47
CA ILE A 294 7.11 41.22 -0.25
C ILE A 294 6.41 39.87 -0.09
#